data_AF-A0A965EC53-F1
#
_entry.id   AF-A0A965EC53-F1
#
_cell.length_a   1.000
_cell.length_b   1.000
_cell.length_c   1.000
_cell.angle_alpha   90.00
_cell.angle_beta   90.00
_cell.angle_gamma   90.00
#
_symmetry.space_group_name_H-M   'P 1'
#
loop_
_entity.id
_entity.type
_entity.pdbx_description
1 polymer ?
#
loop_
_entity_poly.entity_id
_entity_poly.type
_entity_poly.pdbx_seq_one_letter_code
_entity_poly.pdbx_strand_id
1 'polypeptide(L)'
;FASIGMRKPKLQAMLAAFTEMIAGVLLLVGLFVPTAAAALTATMIVAIAVAHRSNGFFIFNEGQGWEYCAILAVTGIAVSGLGGGRISLDNAFGFDYAGTWGFGTGLILGIGGAILHLVAFYRPHSPKGRR
;
A
#
# COMPACT_ATOMS: atom_id res chain seq x y z
N PHE A 1 7.47 10.34 9.52
CA PHE A 1 8.51 9.49 8.86
C PHE A 1 9.81 9.33 9.66
N ALA A 2 10.47 10.40 10.14
CA ALA A 2 11.69 10.24 10.96
C ALA A 2 11.40 9.54 12.30
N SER A 3 10.38 10.03 13.02
CA SER A 3 9.93 9.48 14.31
C SER A 3 9.48 8.02 14.24
N ILE A 4 9.09 7.53 13.06
CA ILE A 4 8.60 6.17 12.81
C ILE A 4 9.67 5.26 12.16
N GLY A 5 10.95 5.68 12.15
CA GLY A 5 12.08 4.82 11.82
C GLY A 5 12.48 4.77 10.34
N MET A 6 12.10 5.73 9.50
CA MET A 6 12.53 5.76 8.09
C MET A 6 13.91 6.42 7.91
N ARG A 7 14.80 5.78 7.14
CA ARG A 7 16.18 6.25 6.86
C ARG A 7 16.25 7.59 6.11
N LYS A 8 15.30 7.87 5.22
CA LYS A 8 15.25 9.11 4.42
C LYS A 8 13.87 9.80 4.55
N PRO A 9 13.58 10.46 5.69
CA PRO A 9 12.22 10.89 6.04
C PRO A 9 11.53 11.78 5.02
N LYS A 10 12.24 12.77 4.45
CA LYS A 10 11.67 13.70 3.45
C LYS A 10 11.35 12.98 2.14
N LEU A 11 12.29 12.14 1.66
CA LEU A 11 12.07 11.33 0.46
C LEU A 11 10.88 10.40 0.65
N GLN A 12 10.77 9.75 1.81
CA GLN A 12 9.65 8.84 2.07
C GLN A 12 8.31 9.55 2.17
N ALA A 13 8.27 10.75 2.74
CA ALA A 13 7.06 11.56 2.73
C ALA A 13 6.61 11.90 1.30
N MET A 14 7.55 12.30 0.43
CA MET A 14 7.25 12.58 -0.97
C MET A 14 6.80 11.33 -1.72
N LEU A 15 7.53 10.21 -1.58
CA LEU A 15 7.20 8.97 -2.26
C LEU A 15 5.82 8.44 -1.83
N ALA A 16 5.50 8.48 -0.54
CA ALA A 16 4.17 8.11 -0.05
C ALA A 16 3.09 8.98 -0.69
N ALA A 17 3.21 10.31 -0.60
CA ALA A 17 2.22 11.24 -1.15
C ALA A 17 2.00 11.08 -2.66
N PHE A 18 3.08 10.98 -3.44
CA PHE A 18 2.97 10.76 -4.89
C PHE A 18 2.38 9.39 -5.22
N THR A 19 2.79 8.34 -4.50
CA THR A 19 2.26 6.99 -4.73
C THR A 19 0.77 6.93 -4.44
N GLU A 20 0.33 7.49 -3.32
CA GLU A 20 -1.09 7.53 -2.93
C GLU A 20 -1.93 8.33 -3.94
N MET A 21 -1.44 9.50 -4.36
CA MET A 21 -2.13 10.34 -5.33
C MET A 21 -2.23 9.66 -6.70
N ILE A 22 -1.12 9.15 -7.23
CA ILE A 22 -1.09 8.52 -8.56
C ILE A 22 -1.90 7.23 -8.55
N ALA A 23 -1.71 6.36 -7.54
CA ALA A 23 -2.48 5.13 -7.44
C ALA A 23 -3.97 5.41 -7.29
N GLY A 24 -4.37 6.41 -6.49
CA GLY A 24 -5.76 6.83 -6.35
C GLY A 24 -6.37 7.30 -7.67
N VAL A 25 -5.66 8.15 -8.43
CA VAL A 25 -6.13 8.60 -9.74
C VAL A 25 -6.25 7.45 -10.73
N LEU A 26 -5.24 6.57 -10.79
CA LEU A 26 -5.25 5.40 -11.67
C LEU A 26 -6.40 4.43 -11.34
N LEU A 27 -6.65 4.17 -10.06
CA LEU A 27 -7.79 3.36 -9.62
C LEU A 27 -9.12 4.03 -9.96
N LEU A 28 -9.23 5.34 -9.78
CA LEU A 28 -10.45 6.10 -10.05
C LEU A 28 -10.85 6.02 -11.53
N VAL A 29 -9.90 6.19 -12.45
CA VAL A 29 -10.15 6.10 -13.89
C VAL A 29 -10.10 4.67 -14.43
N GLY A 30 -9.69 3.71 -13.59
CA GLY A 30 -9.53 2.31 -13.96
C GLY A 30 -8.42 2.08 -14.98
N LEU A 31 -7.24 2.67 -14.80
CA LEU A 31 -6.07 2.47 -15.68
C LEU A 31 -4.95 1.73 -14.94
N PHE A 32 -4.44 0.66 -15.52
CA PHE A 32 -3.47 -0.27 -14.92
C PHE A 32 -3.89 -0.74 -13.53
N VAL A 33 -5.15 -1.17 -13.40
CA VAL A 33 -5.80 -1.43 -12.11
C VAL A 33 -5.03 -2.38 -11.19
N PRO A 34 -4.50 -3.54 -11.65
CA PRO A 34 -3.74 -4.43 -10.78
C PRO A 34 -2.49 -3.76 -10.20
N THR A 35 -1.79 -2.95 -11.00
CA THR A 35 -0.56 -2.26 -10.58
C THR A 35 -0.88 -1.11 -9.62
N ALA A 36 -1.91 -0.33 -9.89
CA ALA A 36 -2.35 0.75 -9.00
C ALA A 36 -2.87 0.19 -7.66
N ALA A 37 -3.62 -0.92 -7.70
CA ALA A 37 -4.09 -1.61 -6.51
C ALA A 37 -2.94 -2.26 -5.71
N ALA A 38 -1.90 -2.77 -6.39
CA ALA A 38 -0.68 -3.23 -5.75
C ALA A 38 0.06 -2.09 -5.02
N ALA A 39 0.15 -0.90 -5.63
CA ALA A 39 0.77 0.27 -5.00
C ALA A 39 0.01 0.73 -3.74
N LEU A 40 -1.33 0.71 -3.77
CA LEU A 40 -2.17 0.93 -2.59
C LEU A 40 -1.87 -0.12 -1.51
N THR A 41 -1.89 -1.40 -1.88
CA THR A 41 -1.61 -2.52 -0.98
C THR A 41 -0.25 -2.39 -0.32
N ALA A 42 0.80 -2.10 -1.10
CA ALA A 42 2.15 -1.94 -0.60
C ALA A 42 2.25 -0.79 0.41
N THR A 43 1.65 0.36 0.07
CA THR A 43 1.62 1.54 0.95
C THR A 43 0.94 1.23 2.28
N MET A 44 -0.19 0.52 2.25
CA MET A 44 -0.93 0.14 3.46
C MET A 44 -0.13 -0.84 4.32
N ILE A 45 0.54 -1.84 3.74
CA ILE A 45 1.40 -2.77 4.49
C ILE A 45 2.56 -2.02 5.16
N VAL A 46 3.21 -1.10 4.44
CA VAL A 46 4.28 -0.26 5.00
C VAL A 46 3.74 0.58 6.15
N ALA A 47 2.58 1.24 5.97
CA ALA A 47 1.94 2.06 7.00
C ALA A 47 1.62 1.26 8.27
N ILE A 48 1.06 0.05 8.12
CA ILE A 48 0.83 -0.88 9.24
C ILE A 48 2.16 -1.15 9.97
N ALA A 49 3.19 -1.56 9.23
CA ALA A 49 4.46 -1.99 9.80
C ALA A 49 5.20 -0.89 10.56
N VAL A 50 5.07 0.37 10.16
CA VAL A 50 5.90 1.47 10.70
C VAL A 50 5.14 2.46 11.57
N ALA A 51 3.82 2.62 11.37
CA ALA A 51 3.03 3.66 12.04
C ALA A 51 1.89 3.11 12.91
N HIS A 52 1.24 1.99 12.52
CA HIS A 52 -0.01 1.56 13.17
C HIS A 52 0.08 0.24 13.95
N ARG A 53 1.11 -0.58 13.75
CA ARG A 53 1.25 -1.92 14.38
C ARG A 53 1.17 -1.92 15.91
N SER A 54 1.58 -0.83 16.56
CA SER A 54 1.63 -0.72 18.02
C SER A 54 0.35 -0.14 18.64
N ASN A 55 -0.58 0.34 17.83
CA ASN A 55 -1.71 1.16 18.30
C ASN A 55 -2.99 0.32 18.49
N GLY A 56 -2.86 -1.00 18.49
CA GLY A 56 -3.98 -1.94 18.55
C GLY A 56 -4.74 -2.07 17.23
N PHE A 57 -5.89 -2.73 17.27
CA PHE A 57 -6.67 -3.06 16.07
C PHE A 57 -7.43 -1.86 15.51
N PHE A 58 -8.35 -1.27 16.28
CA PHE A 58 -9.32 -0.30 15.77
C PHE A 58 -8.73 1.06 15.38
N ILE A 59 -9.20 1.64 14.28
CA ILE A 59 -8.78 2.97 13.81
C ILE A 59 -9.02 4.09 14.83
N PHE A 60 -10.02 3.93 15.72
CA PHE A 60 -10.36 4.93 16.74
C PHE A 60 -9.45 4.92 17.97
N ASN A 61 -8.50 3.98 18.06
CA ASN A 61 -7.51 3.98 19.13
C ASN A 61 -6.60 5.21 19.06
N GLU A 62 -6.00 5.58 20.19
CA GLU A 62 -4.96 6.61 20.22
C GLU A 62 -3.80 6.24 19.28
N GLY A 63 -3.41 7.17 18.41
CA GLY A 63 -2.42 6.91 17.35
C GLY A 63 -2.95 6.17 16.11
N GLN A 64 -4.24 5.81 16.08
CA GLN A 64 -4.93 5.08 15.01
C GLN A 64 -4.43 3.63 14.86
N GLY A 65 -5.30 2.66 15.13
CA GLY A 65 -5.01 1.23 14.94
C GLY A 65 -4.88 0.82 13.48
N TRP A 66 -4.45 -0.43 13.25
CA TRP A 66 -4.08 -0.91 11.92
C TRP A 66 -5.24 -1.44 11.06
N GLU A 67 -6.44 -1.60 11.62
CA GLU A 67 -7.62 -2.18 10.97
C GLU A 67 -7.90 -1.57 9.60
N TYR A 68 -8.03 -0.25 9.51
CA TYR A 68 -8.42 0.42 8.28
C TYR A 68 -7.39 0.22 7.16
N CYS A 69 -6.09 0.31 7.48
CA CYS A 69 -5.03 0.02 6.53
C CYS A 69 -5.09 -1.44 6.04
N ALA A 70 -5.39 -2.39 6.93
CA ALA A 70 -5.51 -3.79 6.53
C ALA A 70 -6.72 -4.02 5.62
N ILE A 71 -7.86 -3.39 5.91
CA ILE A 71 -9.05 -3.45 5.05
C ILE A 71 -8.72 -2.89 3.66
N LEU A 72 -8.02 -1.75 3.58
CA LEU A 72 -7.60 -1.18 2.31
C LEU A 72 -6.60 -2.07 1.56
N ALA A 73 -5.65 -2.71 2.26
CA ALA A 73 -4.71 -3.65 1.65
C ALA A 73 -5.42 -4.88 1.06
N VAL A 74 -6.34 -5.50 1.81
CA VAL A 74 -7.13 -6.64 1.35
C VAL A 74 -8.03 -6.24 0.18
N THR A 75 -8.65 -5.07 0.26
CA THR A 75 -9.48 -4.51 -0.82
C THR A 75 -8.64 -4.28 -2.08
N GLY A 76 -7.42 -3.74 -1.95
CA GLY A 76 -6.50 -3.58 -3.08
C GLY A 76 -6.19 -4.91 -3.75
N ILE A 77 -5.88 -5.96 -2.98
CA ILE A 77 -5.65 -7.31 -3.53
C ILE A 77 -6.91 -7.83 -4.24
N ALA A 78 -8.09 -7.68 -3.65
CA ALA A 78 -9.34 -8.10 -4.28
C ALA A 78 -9.60 -7.35 -5.60
N VAL A 79 -9.47 -6.02 -5.60
CA VAL A 79 -9.62 -5.16 -6.78
C VAL A 79 -8.62 -5.53 -7.88
N SER A 80 -7.39 -5.88 -7.52
CA SER A 80 -6.39 -6.31 -8.51
C SER A 80 -6.84 -7.54 -9.30
N GLY A 81 -7.56 -8.48 -8.66
CA GLY A 81 -8.12 -9.66 -9.33
C GLY A 81 -9.43 -9.40 -10.04
N LEU A 82 -10.24 -8.44 -9.58
CA LEU A 82 -11.48 -8.04 -10.25
C LEU A 82 -11.21 -7.23 -11.54
N GLY A 83 -10.08 -6.54 -11.61
CA GLY A 83 -9.74 -5.64 -12.71
C GLY A 83 -10.56 -4.33 -12.68
N GLY A 84 -10.42 -3.51 -13.73
CA GLY A 84 -11.10 -2.21 -13.79
C GLY A 84 -12.60 -2.26 -14.13
N GLY A 85 -13.08 -3.38 -14.67
CA GLY A 85 -14.48 -3.53 -15.09
C GLY A 85 -14.85 -2.72 -16.34
N ARG A 86 -16.14 -2.70 -16.68
CA ARG A 86 -16.64 -2.26 -18.00
C ARG A 86 -16.45 -0.78 -18.33
N ILE A 87 -16.39 0.09 -17.32
CA ILE A 87 -16.33 1.56 -17.48
C ILE A 87 -14.87 2.07 -17.35
N SER A 88 -13.90 1.16 -17.19
CA SER A 88 -12.51 1.51 -16.98
C SER A 88 -11.79 1.93 -18.25
N LEU A 89 -10.73 2.73 -18.11
CA LEU A 89 -9.79 3.00 -19.19
C LEU A 89 -9.05 1.74 -19.64
N ASP A 90 -8.77 0.79 -18.73
CA ASP A 90 -8.23 -0.53 -19.09
C ASP A 90 -9.11 -1.19 -20.16
N ASN A 91 -10.42 -1.27 -19.93
CA ASN A 91 -11.36 -1.80 -20.91
C ASN A 91 -11.42 -0.96 -22.20
N ALA A 92 -11.38 0.38 -22.08
CA ALA A 92 -11.38 1.27 -23.24
C ALA A 92 -10.14 1.08 -24.15
N PHE A 93 -8.99 0.75 -23.56
CA PHE A 93 -7.75 0.44 -24.28
C PHE A 93 -7.60 -1.05 -24.62
N GLY A 94 -8.57 -1.90 -24.24
CA GLY A 94 -8.55 -3.34 -24.51
C GLY A 94 -7.63 -4.15 -23.60
N PHE A 95 -7.22 -3.61 -22.45
CA PHE A 95 -6.53 -4.36 -21.42
C PHE A 95 -7.51 -5.21 -20.62
N ASP A 96 -7.25 -6.51 -20.55
CA ASP A 96 -7.95 -7.44 -19.67
C ASP A 96 -6.97 -8.02 -18.66
N TYR A 97 -7.09 -7.55 -17.42
CA TYR A 97 -6.28 -8.01 -16.30
C TYR A 97 -7.08 -8.84 -15.29
N ALA A 98 -8.36 -9.10 -15.53
CA ALA A 98 -9.20 -9.80 -14.56
C ALA A 98 -8.72 -11.24 -14.33
N GLY A 99 -9.04 -11.77 -13.15
CA GLY A 99 -8.72 -13.14 -12.76
C GLY A 99 -7.30 -13.31 -12.21
N THR A 100 -6.71 -14.48 -12.47
CA THR A 100 -5.48 -14.94 -11.81
C THR A 100 -4.29 -14.03 -12.06
N TRP A 101 -4.19 -13.42 -13.24
CA TRP A 101 -3.07 -12.55 -13.59
C TRP A 101 -3.09 -11.23 -12.83
N GLY A 102 -4.26 -10.57 -12.76
CA GLY A 102 -4.43 -9.37 -11.96
C GLY A 102 -4.23 -9.64 -10.47
N PHE A 103 -4.80 -10.74 -9.97
CA PHE A 103 -4.64 -11.15 -8.57
C PHE A 103 -3.18 -11.45 -8.22
N GLY A 104 -2.48 -12.20 -9.07
CA GLY A 104 -1.06 -12.50 -8.91
C GLY A 104 -0.20 -11.25 -8.93
N THR A 105 -0.51 -10.29 -9.82
CA THR A 105 0.16 -8.98 -9.88
C THR A 105 -0.04 -8.21 -8.58
N GLY A 106 -1.28 -8.12 -8.08
CA GLY A 106 -1.61 -7.47 -6.81
C GLY A 106 -0.85 -8.06 -5.62
N LEU A 107 -0.81 -9.39 -5.51
CA LEU A 107 -0.08 -10.08 -4.45
C LEU A 107 1.44 -9.86 -4.55
N ILE A 108 2.02 -10.16 -5.72
CA ILE A 108 3.48 -10.14 -5.90
C ILE A 108 4.01 -8.71 -5.76
N LEU A 109 3.42 -7.75 -6.48
CA LEU A 109 3.89 -6.36 -6.43
C LEU A 109 3.48 -5.67 -5.13
N GLY A 110 2.30 -5.96 -4.57
CA GLY A 110 1.84 -5.36 -3.32
C GLY A 110 2.69 -5.81 -2.13
N ILE A 111 2.77 -7.12 -1.90
CA ILE A 111 3.53 -7.68 -0.77
C ILE A 111 5.03 -7.56 -1.02
N GLY A 112 5.50 -7.95 -2.21
CA GLY A 112 6.92 -7.86 -2.58
C GLY A 112 7.44 -6.42 -2.57
N GLY A 113 6.65 -5.47 -3.08
CA GLY A 113 6.97 -4.05 -3.05
C GLY A 113 7.06 -3.49 -1.62
N ALA A 114 6.13 -3.87 -0.74
CA ALA A 114 6.18 -3.49 0.67
C ALA A 114 7.43 -4.04 1.38
N ILE A 115 7.72 -5.33 1.19
CA ILE A 115 8.91 -5.97 1.79
C ILE A 115 10.17 -5.28 1.30
N LEU A 116 10.31 -5.10 -0.01
CA LEU A 116 11.47 -4.43 -0.60
C LEU A 116 11.64 -3.01 -0.05
N HIS A 117 10.54 -2.26 0.06
CA HIS A 117 10.56 -0.92 0.65
C HIS A 117 11.07 -0.97 2.10
N LEU A 118 10.48 -1.82 2.94
CA LEU A 118 10.86 -1.94 4.34
C LEU A 118 12.34 -2.33 4.49
N VAL A 119 12.81 -3.33 3.74
CA VAL A 119 14.21 -3.74 3.76
C VAL A 119 15.16 -2.61 3.36
N ALA A 120 14.79 -1.82 2.35
CA ALA A 120 15.63 -0.73 1.86
C ALA A 120 15.67 0.48 2.82
N PHE A 121 14.51 0.85 3.39
CA PHE A 121 14.31 2.18 3.98
C PHE A 121 13.93 2.18 5.46
N TYR A 122 13.48 1.07 6.02
CA TYR A 122 13.09 1.00 7.43
C TYR A 122 14.28 0.64 8.33
N ARG A 123 14.40 1.35 9.46
CA ARG A 123 15.33 1.05 10.54
C ARG A 123 14.58 1.21 11.87
N PRO A 124 14.35 0.13 12.62
CA PRO A 124 13.78 0.23 13.95
C PRO A 124 14.68 1.12 14.81
N HIS A 125 14.09 2.03 15.59
CA HIS A 125 14.84 2.69 16.65
C HIS A 125 15.28 1.60 17.64
N SER A 126 16.58 1.52 17.93
CA SER A 126 17.04 0.68 19.03
C SER A 126 16.29 1.10 20.30
N PRO A 127 15.77 0.17 21.11
CA PRO A 127 15.26 0.51 22.41
C PRO A 127 16.38 1.29 23.12
N LYS A 128 16.11 2.53 23.55
CA LYS A 128 16.99 3.15 24.55
C LYS A 128 17.08 2.15 25.69
N GLY A 129 18.28 1.69 26.01
CA GLY A 129 18.51 0.77 27.12
C GLY A 129 17.72 1.28 28.32
N ARG A 130 16.88 0.41 28.90
CA ARG A 130 16.32 0.71 30.21
C ARG A 130 17.50 0.72 31.18
N ARG A 131 17.82 1.92 31.65
CA ARG A 131 18.77 2.31 32.71
C ARG A 131 20.21 2.47 32.26
#